data_AF-A0A445CED5-F1
#
_entry.id   AF-A0A445CED5-F1
#
_cell.length_a   1.000
_cell.length_b   1.000
_cell.length_c   1.000
_cell.angle_alpha   90.00
_cell.angle_beta   90.00
_cell.angle_gamma   90.00
#
_symmetry.space_group_name_H-M   'P 1'
#
loop_
_entity.id
_entity.type
_entity.pdbx_description
1 polymer ?
#
loop_
_entity_poly.entity_id
_entity_poly.type
_entity_poly.pdbx_seq_one_letter_code
_entity_poly.pdbx_strand_id
1 'polypeptide(L)'
;MFATTKMLDCCYVAAFLLVLSSSIPVLNASAGDADQNYRSCVTECGETGCVGGKCFPECTISLNGVPLNHSRNLIEKLIVQWKKGSCKNNCQYHCMIDREEKRALLDHHDPIKYNGKWPYKCIYGIQEPASVALLALNLAMHFHGWVSFISLLKNKLPLKVGKKAHYGYAGLWHVYGFLSVNAFFWCAVHHSRDMELTEKLDHSSTVALVGFSLILAILRTLNISNEANRVMISAPLTSFVTTHILYNCFMLDFGWNKTICQVLIVMQLTVWTIWGVINQHPSRWKVLLVIFGSIVSLLLQAFDFPPYQGLIDAHALSLASTVPFAYLWWSFVRDDAEFLASKRAKRSKMKSK
;
A
#
# COMPACT_ATOMS: atom_id res chain seq x y z
N MET A 1 -10.93 14.88 -36.39
CA MET A 1 -10.63 15.99 -35.45
C MET A 1 -10.89 15.63 -33.99
N PHE A 2 -12.01 15.00 -33.62
CA PHE A 2 -12.31 14.60 -32.21
C PHE A 2 -11.52 13.40 -31.66
N ALA A 3 -11.06 12.48 -32.51
CA ALA A 3 -10.26 11.33 -32.07
C ALA A 3 -8.78 11.68 -31.86
N THR A 4 -8.28 12.63 -32.64
CA THR A 4 -6.92 13.16 -32.56
C THR A 4 -6.71 14.00 -31.30
N THR A 5 -7.69 14.80 -30.88
CA THR A 5 -7.64 15.53 -29.61
C THR A 5 -7.63 14.60 -28.41
N LYS A 6 -8.47 13.56 -28.39
CA LYS A 6 -8.47 12.56 -27.30
C LYS A 6 -7.18 11.77 -27.17
N MET A 7 -6.52 11.43 -28.28
CA MET A 7 -5.19 10.79 -28.22
C MET A 7 -4.13 11.75 -27.70
N LEU A 8 -4.18 13.02 -28.12
CA LEU A 8 -3.24 14.05 -27.67
C LEU A 8 -3.36 14.27 -26.15
N ASP A 9 -4.58 14.36 -25.63
CA ASP A 9 -4.86 14.48 -24.19
C ASP A 9 -4.35 13.27 -23.40
N CYS A 10 -4.52 12.04 -23.92
CA CYS A 10 -3.95 10.84 -23.32
C CYS A 10 -2.41 10.86 -23.29
N CYS A 11 -1.75 11.35 -24.35
CA CYS A 11 -0.30 11.47 -24.40
C CYS A 11 0.22 12.49 -23.39
N TYR A 12 -0.47 13.63 -23.21
CA TYR A 12 -0.10 14.63 -22.20
C TYR A 12 -0.25 14.10 -20.77
N VAL A 13 -1.33 13.37 -20.48
CA VAL A 13 -1.51 12.78 -19.14
C VAL A 13 -0.50 11.66 -18.89
N ALA A 14 -0.22 10.80 -19.87
CA ALA A 14 0.80 9.76 -19.75
C ALA A 14 2.21 10.38 -19.56
N ALA A 15 2.53 11.45 -20.30
CA ALA A 15 3.78 12.18 -20.13
C ALA A 15 3.87 12.85 -18.75
N PHE A 16 2.78 13.43 -18.24
CA PHE A 16 2.72 14.00 -16.90
C PHE A 16 2.95 12.93 -15.80
N LEU A 17 2.33 11.76 -15.95
CA LEU A 17 2.54 10.63 -15.03
C LEU A 17 3.98 10.09 -15.09
N LEU A 18 4.61 10.09 -16.27
CA LEU A 18 6.02 9.73 -16.44
C LEU A 18 6.96 10.76 -15.81
N VAL A 19 6.66 12.06 -15.92
CA VAL A 19 7.44 13.14 -15.27
C VAL A 19 7.31 13.10 -13.75
N LEU A 20 6.16 12.69 -13.22
CA LEU A 20 5.99 12.41 -11.79
C LEU A 20 6.88 11.25 -11.32
N SER A 21 7.11 10.25 -12.18
CA SER A 21 7.98 9.11 -11.84
C SER A 21 9.47 9.45 -11.81
N SER A 22 9.92 10.50 -12.49
CA SER A 22 11.32 10.94 -12.51
C SER A 22 11.70 11.85 -11.35
N SER A 23 10.74 12.23 -10.49
CA SER A 23 10.99 13.00 -9.27
C SER A 23 11.36 12.06 -8.11
N ILE A 24 12.39 11.23 -8.29
CA ILE A 24 12.89 10.31 -7.26
C ILE A 24 13.95 11.06 -6.44
N PRO A 25 13.72 11.37 -5.16
CA PRO A 25 14.76 11.92 -4.31
C PRO A 25 15.86 10.88 -4.12
N VAL A 26 17.10 11.33 -4.27
CA VAL A 26 18.31 10.56 -3.93
C VAL A 26 18.24 10.18 -2.44
N LEU A 27 18.53 8.91 -2.13
CA LEU A 27 18.64 8.39 -0.77
C LEU A 27 19.81 9.07 -0.05
N ASN A 28 19.56 10.22 0.56
CA ASN A 28 20.45 10.80 1.54
C ASN A 28 20.13 10.19 2.91
N ALA A 29 21.17 9.85 3.67
CA ALA A 29 21.01 9.50 5.08
C ALA A 29 20.27 10.63 5.81
N SER A 30 19.38 10.28 6.75
CA SER A 30 18.57 11.30 7.42
C SER A 30 19.44 12.21 8.27
N ALA A 31 19.09 13.49 8.38
CA ALA A 31 19.89 14.45 9.14
C ALA A 31 20.08 14.02 10.61
N GLY A 32 19.08 13.38 11.21
CA GLY A 32 19.16 12.83 12.57
C GLY A 32 20.11 11.64 12.71
N ASP A 33 20.37 10.89 11.64
CA ASP A 33 21.34 9.77 11.64
C ASP A 33 22.79 10.27 11.75
N ALA A 34 23.04 11.53 11.37
CA ALA A 34 24.34 12.17 11.52
C ALA A 34 24.54 12.77 12.93
N ASP A 35 23.49 12.88 13.76
CA ASP A 35 23.59 13.43 15.11
C ASP A 35 24.32 12.44 16.04
N GLN A 36 25.50 12.83 16.52
CA GLN A 36 26.32 12.01 17.39
C GLN A 36 25.63 11.69 18.73
N ASN A 37 24.84 12.62 19.28
CA ASN A 37 24.12 12.40 20.53
C ASN A 37 23.01 11.37 20.36
N TYR A 38 22.33 11.38 19.22
CA TYR A 38 21.34 10.36 18.88
C TYR A 38 21.99 8.98 18.82
N ARG A 39 23.11 8.86 18.09
CA ARG A 39 23.86 7.60 17.95
C ARG A 39 24.33 7.07 19.31
N SER A 40 24.91 7.94 20.14
CA SER A 40 25.34 7.58 21.50
C SER A 40 24.17 7.08 22.35
N CYS A 41 23.03 7.78 22.34
CA CYS A 41 21.83 7.35 23.07
C CYS A 41 21.34 5.97 22.62
N VAL A 42 21.28 5.72 21.30
CA VAL A 42 20.81 4.43 20.77
C VAL A 42 21.76 3.29 21.15
N THR A 43 23.08 3.53 21.11
CA THR A 43 24.08 2.55 21.55
C THR A 43 23.96 2.27 23.04
N GLU A 44 23.89 3.31 23.88
CA GLU A 44 23.76 3.17 25.33
C GLU A 44 22.46 2.44 25.71
N CYS A 45 21.33 2.78 25.08
CA CYS A 45 20.07 2.09 25.31
C CYS A 45 20.12 0.62 24.86
N GLY A 46 20.83 0.31 23.77
CA GLY A 46 21.03 -1.06 23.33
C GLY A 46 21.78 -1.93 24.34
N GLU A 47 22.67 -1.33 25.14
CA GLU A 47 23.46 -2.03 26.17
C GLU A 47 22.74 -2.07 27.53
N THR A 48 22.19 -0.93 27.95
CA THR A 48 21.55 -0.77 29.27
C THR A 48 20.08 -1.20 29.27
N GLY A 49 19.44 -1.18 28.10
CA GLY A 49 18.00 -1.37 27.95
C GLY A 49 17.16 -0.18 28.41
N CYS A 50 17.76 0.99 28.65
CA CYS A 50 17.06 2.15 29.20
C CYS A 50 17.39 3.45 28.46
N VAL A 51 16.42 4.37 28.44
CA VAL A 51 16.62 5.79 28.03
C VAL A 51 16.14 6.66 29.18
N GLY A 52 17.07 7.36 29.84
CA GLY A 52 16.78 8.11 31.07
C GLY A 52 16.22 7.18 32.15
N GLY A 53 15.02 7.47 32.66
CA GLY A 53 14.33 6.64 33.66
C GLY A 53 13.42 5.54 33.09
N LYS A 54 13.31 5.39 31.76
CA LYS A 54 12.44 4.40 31.12
C LYS A 54 13.28 3.20 30.66
N CYS A 55 12.95 2.01 31.16
CA CYS A 55 13.64 0.77 30.83
C CYS A 55 12.71 -0.20 30.09
N PHE A 56 13.27 -0.94 29.12
CA PHE A 56 12.55 -1.87 28.27
C PHE A 56 12.95 -3.32 28.61
N PRO A 57 12.05 -4.13 29.18
CA PRO A 57 12.34 -5.51 29.57
C PRO A 57 12.67 -6.41 28.38
N GLU A 58 12.32 -6.01 27.15
CA GLU A 58 12.71 -6.73 25.94
C GLU A 58 14.21 -6.64 25.63
N CYS A 59 14.92 -5.66 26.20
CA CYS A 59 16.35 -5.45 26.01
C CYS A 59 17.23 -6.30 26.95
N THR A 60 16.73 -6.69 28.13
CA THR A 60 17.53 -7.38 29.17
C THR A 60 17.82 -8.86 28.88
N ILE A 61 17.32 -9.40 27.77
CA ILE A 61 17.37 -10.84 27.48
C ILE A 61 18.76 -11.29 27.01
N SER A 62 19.68 -10.36 26.77
CA SER A 62 21.09 -10.69 26.50
C SER A 62 21.88 -11.11 27.75
N LEU A 63 21.34 -10.97 28.97
CA LEU A 63 22.09 -11.22 30.22
C LEU A 63 21.86 -12.58 30.87
N ASN A 64 20.79 -13.31 30.52
CA ASN A 64 20.60 -14.68 30.98
C ASN A 64 21.06 -15.64 29.87
N GLY A 65 22.36 -15.95 29.88
CA GLY A 65 23.06 -16.81 28.93
C GLY A 65 22.46 -18.21 28.78
N VAL A 66 21.37 -18.33 28.04
CA VAL A 66 20.94 -19.60 27.44
C VAL A 66 21.71 -19.75 26.13
N PRO A 67 22.64 -20.72 26.02
CA PRO A 67 23.45 -20.88 24.81
C PRO A 67 22.54 -21.18 23.61
N LEU A 68 22.75 -20.44 22.52
CA LEU A 68 22.05 -20.61 21.22
C LEU A 68 22.21 -22.01 20.61
N ASN A 69 23.03 -22.88 21.20
CA ASN A 69 23.37 -24.20 20.69
C ASN A 69 22.36 -25.31 21.00
N HIS A 70 21.27 -25.04 21.74
CA HIS A 70 20.31 -26.10 22.11
C HIS A 70 18.82 -25.78 22.01
N SER A 71 18.39 -24.76 21.26
CA SER A 71 16.96 -24.59 20.95
C SER A 71 16.61 -25.08 19.54
N ARG A 72 15.88 -26.22 19.48
CA ARG A 72 15.35 -26.82 18.25
C ARG A 72 14.03 -26.20 17.77
N ASN A 73 13.45 -25.23 18.47
CA ASN A 73 12.12 -24.73 18.16
C ASN A 73 12.18 -23.41 17.36
N LEU A 74 11.65 -23.43 16.13
CA LEU A 74 11.53 -22.26 15.24
C LEU A 74 10.85 -21.06 15.95
N ILE A 75 9.87 -21.36 16.80
CA ILE A 75 9.10 -20.39 17.58
C ILE A 75 9.99 -19.61 18.54
N GLU A 76 10.94 -20.27 19.21
CA GLU A 76 11.81 -19.61 20.20
C GLU A 76 12.79 -18.65 19.51
N LYS A 77 13.32 -19.04 18.34
CA LYS A 77 14.15 -18.17 17.50
C LYS A 77 13.38 -16.92 17.05
N LEU A 78 12.12 -17.08 16.62
CA LEU A 78 11.26 -15.96 16.23
C LEU A 78 10.96 -15.02 17.41
N ILE A 79 10.71 -15.57 18.60
CA ILE A 79 10.47 -14.78 19.82
C ILE A 79 11.71 -13.96 20.20
N VAL A 80 12.91 -14.55 20.12
CA VAL A 80 14.17 -13.84 20.41
C VAL A 80 14.42 -12.72 19.38
N GLN A 81 14.23 -13.00 18.09
CA GLN A 81 14.38 -11.98 17.05
C GLN A 81 13.36 -10.84 17.22
N TRP A 82 12.13 -11.18 17.59
CA TRP A 82 11.07 -10.20 17.90
C TRP A 82 11.46 -9.31 19.09
N LYS A 83 11.96 -9.88 20.19
CA LYS A 83 12.42 -9.15 21.37
C LYS A 83 13.58 -8.20 21.04
N LYS A 84 14.58 -8.69 20.31
CA LYS A 84 15.72 -7.87 19.86
C LYS A 84 15.28 -6.71 18.95
N GLY A 85 14.39 -6.98 18.00
CA GLY A 85 13.81 -5.95 17.14
C GLY A 85 13.02 -4.90 17.93
N SER A 86 12.22 -5.36 18.90
CA SER A 86 11.48 -4.46 19.79
C SER A 86 12.38 -3.57 20.64
N CYS A 87 13.47 -4.12 21.18
CA CYS A 87 14.45 -3.33 21.93
C CYS A 87 15.05 -2.21 21.06
N LYS A 88 15.53 -2.57 19.86
CA LYS A 88 16.10 -1.60 18.90
C LYS A 88 15.11 -0.49 18.58
N ASN A 89 13.87 -0.82 18.24
CA ASN A 89 12.85 0.15 17.88
C ASN A 89 12.48 1.07 19.06
N ASN A 90 12.33 0.53 20.28
CA ASN A 90 12.08 1.32 21.48
C ASN A 90 13.23 2.31 21.77
N CYS A 91 14.48 1.84 21.68
CA CYS A 91 15.65 2.70 21.85
C CYS A 91 15.71 3.82 20.80
N GLN A 92 15.57 3.49 19.52
CA GLN A 92 15.55 4.48 18.43
C GLN A 92 14.45 5.51 18.63
N TYR A 93 13.23 5.07 18.95
CA TYR A 93 12.10 5.95 19.19
C TYR A 93 12.32 6.89 20.38
N HIS A 94 12.68 6.35 21.55
CA HIS A 94 12.82 7.17 22.76
C HIS A 94 14.02 8.12 22.70
N CYS A 95 15.13 7.70 22.07
CA CYS A 95 16.25 8.59 21.79
C CYS A 95 15.87 9.69 20.79
N MET A 96 15.12 9.38 19.74
CA MET A 96 14.61 10.37 18.79
C MET A 96 13.75 11.42 19.50
N ILE A 97 12.79 10.99 20.33
CA ILE A 97 11.90 11.91 21.06
C ILE A 97 12.68 12.79 22.05
N ASP A 98 13.63 12.23 22.82
CA ASP A 98 14.47 13.01 23.73
C ASP A 98 15.31 14.07 22.98
N ARG A 99 15.83 13.75 21.79
CA ARG A 99 16.57 14.71 20.95
C ARG A 99 15.67 15.83 20.44
N GLU A 100 14.47 15.50 19.98
CA GLU A 100 13.51 16.47 19.46
C GLU A 100 12.98 17.38 20.58
N GLU A 101 12.73 16.86 21.78
CA GLU A 101 12.39 17.67 22.96
C GLU A 101 13.50 18.67 23.29
N LYS A 102 14.76 18.23 23.29
CA LYS A 102 15.92 19.13 23.51
C LYS A 102 16.10 20.17 22.40
N ARG A 103 15.79 19.83 21.15
CA ARG A 103 15.83 20.79 20.02
C ARG A 103 14.74 21.85 20.13
N ALA A 104 13.53 21.44 20.51
CA ALA A 104 12.41 22.35 20.73
C ALA A 104 12.70 23.37 21.85
N LEU A 105 13.45 22.97 22.89
CA LEU A 105 13.90 23.88 23.96
C LEU A 105 14.96 24.91 23.51
N LEU A 106 15.63 24.67 22.38
CA LEU A 106 16.68 25.53 21.82
C LEU A 106 16.16 26.43 20.68
N ASP A 107 14.84 26.67 20.61
CA ASP A 107 14.15 27.41 19.54
C ASP A 107 14.32 26.84 18.11
N HIS A 108 14.78 25.60 17.98
CA HIS A 108 14.73 24.87 16.71
C HIS A 108 13.35 24.22 16.54
N HIS A 109 12.49 24.87 15.75
CA HIS A 109 11.08 24.48 15.60
C HIS A 109 10.82 23.41 14.53
N ASP A 110 11.74 23.25 13.58
CA ASP A 110 11.57 22.28 12.50
C ASP A 110 12.10 20.90 12.92
N PRO A 111 11.22 19.87 12.97
CA PRO A 111 11.64 18.52 13.28
C PRO A 111 12.54 17.98 12.18
N ILE A 112 13.39 17.02 12.51
CA ILE A 112 14.25 16.32 11.54
C ILE A 112 13.95 14.83 11.50
N LYS A 113 14.35 14.17 10.41
CA LYS A 113 14.19 12.73 10.25
C LYS A 113 15.28 11.94 10.96
N TYR A 114 14.91 10.81 11.54
CA TYR A 114 15.81 9.81 12.12
C TYR A 114 15.49 8.47 11.48
N ASN A 115 16.50 7.78 10.94
CA ASN A 115 16.36 6.52 10.21
C ASN A 115 15.25 6.54 9.14
N GLY A 116 15.11 7.66 8.42
CA GLY A 116 14.10 7.87 7.38
C GLY A 116 12.71 8.25 7.89
N LYS A 117 12.50 8.34 9.21
CA LYS A 117 11.20 8.56 9.83
C LYS A 117 11.10 9.92 10.51
N TRP A 118 9.88 10.46 10.51
CA TRP A 118 9.54 11.63 11.29
C TRP A 118 9.25 11.29 12.76
N PRO A 119 9.43 12.24 13.69
CA PRO A 119 9.13 12.03 15.10
C PRO A 119 7.61 12.07 15.35
N TYR A 120 7.01 10.90 15.57
CA TYR A 120 5.59 10.74 15.90
C TYR A 120 5.36 10.65 17.41
N LYS A 121 4.19 11.10 17.87
CA LYS A 121 3.73 10.85 19.24
C LYS A 121 3.01 9.52 19.32
N CYS A 122 3.65 8.57 20.00
CA CYS A 122 3.04 7.28 20.31
C CYS A 122 1.87 7.45 21.30
N ILE A 123 0.71 6.88 20.97
CA ILE A 123 -0.49 6.89 21.81
C ILE A 123 -0.93 5.45 22.06
N TYR A 124 -1.09 5.05 23.32
CA TYR A 124 -1.45 3.68 23.73
C TYR A 124 -0.58 2.57 23.11
N GLY A 125 0.69 2.86 22.82
CA GLY A 125 1.62 1.89 22.20
C GLY A 125 1.53 1.80 20.67
N ILE A 126 0.72 2.63 20.02
CA ILE A 126 0.63 2.77 18.56
C ILE A 126 1.58 3.89 18.11
N GLN A 127 2.52 3.55 17.23
CA GLN A 127 3.52 4.51 16.74
C GLN A 127 2.90 5.61 15.88
N GLU A 128 2.01 5.25 14.95
CA GLU A 128 1.34 6.19 14.04
C GLU A 128 -0.20 6.10 14.11
N PRO A 129 -0.82 6.63 15.18
CA PRO A 129 -2.24 6.42 15.44
C PRO A 129 -3.18 6.94 14.34
N ALA A 130 -2.86 8.08 13.72
CA ALA A 130 -3.66 8.63 12.63
C ALA A 130 -3.58 7.77 11.37
N SER A 131 -2.37 7.36 10.96
CA SER A 131 -2.14 6.45 9.84
C SER A 131 -2.88 5.13 10.04
N VAL A 132 -2.78 4.52 11.23
CA VAL A 132 -3.46 3.25 11.56
C VAL A 132 -4.98 3.37 11.48
N ALA A 133 -5.57 4.46 11.99
CA ALA A 133 -7.01 4.68 11.92
C ALA A 133 -7.49 4.81 10.46
N LEU A 134 -6.74 5.52 9.61
CA LEU A 134 -7.06 5.70 8.20
C LEU A 134 -6.84 4.42 7.38
N LEU A 135 -5.84 3.61 7.73
CA LEU A 135 -5.64 2.28 7.15
C LEU A 135 -6.79 1.33 7.51
N ALA A 136 -7.25 1.34 8.76
CA ALA A 136 -8.41 0.56 9.19
C ALA A 136 -9.68 1.00 8.45
N LEU A 137 -9.84 2.30 8.20
CA LEU A 137 -10.96 2.82 7.40
C LEU A 137 -10.88 2.37 5.94
N ASN A 138 -9.71 2.45 5.30
CA ASN A 138 -9.50 1.92 3.95
C ASN A 138 -9.77 0.40 3.89
N LEU A 139 -9.26 -0.36 4.86
CA LEU A 139 -9.54 -1.79 5.01
C LEU A 139 -11.05 -2.07 5.04
N ALA A 140 -11.79 -1.31 5.86
CA ALA A 140 -13.24 -1.41 5.96
C ALA A 140 -13.94 -1.09 4.63
N MET A 141 -13.49 -0.06 3.89
CA MET A 141 -14.03 0.28 2.57
C MET A 141 -13.78 -0.83 1.54
N HIS A 142 -12.59 -1.41 1.50
CA HIS A 142 -12.27 -2.53 0.61
C HIS A 142 -13.08 -3.78 0.96
N PHE A 143 -13.19 -4.11 2.24
CA PHE A 143 -13.97 -5.25 2.70
C PHE A 143 -15.46 -5.08 2.37
N HIS A 144 -16.05 -3.94 2.74
CA HIS A 144 -17.45 -3.63 2.45
C HIS A 144 -17.74 -3.65 0.94
N GLY A 145 -16.87 -3.04 0.13
CA GLY A 145 -16.99 -3.04 -1.33
C GLY A 145 -16.92 -4.46 -1.93
N TRP A 146 -16.00 -5.29 -1.43
CA TRP A 146 -15.87 -6.69 -1.86
C TRP A 146 -17.09 -7.53 -1.51
N VAL A 147 -17.60 -7.42 -0.28
CA VAL A 147 -18.83 -8.11 0.16
C VAL A 147 -20.04 -7.64 -0.66
N SER A 148 -20.15 -6.33 -0.92
CA SER A 148 -21.20 -5.77 -1.77
C SER A 148 -21.17 -6.34 -3.20
N PHE A 149 -19.97 -6.50 -3.76
CA PHE A 149 -19.78 -7.14 -5.07
C PHE A 149 -20.14 -8.63 -5.07
N ILE A 150 -19.78 -9.38 -4.03
CA ILE A 150 -20.18 -10.79 -3.88
C ILE A 150 -21.72 -10.90 -3.83
N SER A 151 -22.37 -10.05 -3.04
CA SER A 151 -23.84 -9.99 -2.95
C SER A 151 -24.48 -9.70 -4.31
N LEU A 152 -23.93 -8.76 -5.08
CA LEU A 152 -24.39 -8.44 -6.43
C LEU A 152 -24.36 -9.66 -7.36
N LEU A 153 -23.22 -10.36 -7.39
CA LEU A 153 -23.04 -11.54 -8.24
C LEU A 153 -24.01 -12.68 -7.86
N LYS A 154 -24.27 -12.88 -6.57
CA LYS A 154 -25.14 -13.94 -6.06
C LYS A 154 -26.63 -13.63 -6.18
N ASN A 155 -27.03 -12.36 -6.02
CA ASN A 155 -28.43 -12.01 -5.84
C ASN A 155 -29.06 -11.31 -7.05
N LYS A 156 -28.33 -10.45 -7.77
CA LYS A 156 -28.91 -9.66 -8.88
C LYS A 156 -28.62 -10.21 -10.26
N LEU A 157 -27.40 -10.69 -10.51
CA LEU A 157 -27.04 -11.28 -11.80
C LEU A 157 -27.70 -12.66 -12.13
N PRO A 158 -28.20 -13.50 -11.18
CA PRO A 158 -28.81 -14.78 -11.54
C PRO A 158 -30.27 -14.73 -12.03
N LEU A 159 -30.90 -13.56 -12.19
CA LEU A 159 -32.37 -13.49 -12.21
C LEU A 159 -33.10 -13.68 -13.56
N LYS A 160 -32.49 -14.18 -14.65
CA LYS A 160 -33.25 -14.54 -15.87
C LYS A 160 -32.83 -15.86 -16.53
N VAL A 161 -33.85 -16.67 -16.78
CA VAL A 161 -33.89 -18.04 -17.34
C VAL A 161 -33.03 -18.20 -18.59
N GLY A 162 -32.18 -19.23 -18.60
CA GLY A 162 -31.60 -19.82 -19.81
C GLY A 162 -30.08 -20.00 -19.78
N LYS A 163 -29.30 -18.99 -19.39
CA LYS A 163 -27.83 -19.08 -19.22
C LYS A 163 -27.39 -18.04 -18.18
N LYS A 164 -26.67 -18.46 -17.12
CA LYS A 164 -26.11 -17.54 -16.09
C LYS A 164 -25.48 -16.33 -16.78
N ALA A 165 -25.91 -15.11 -16.45
CA ALA A 165 -25.24 -13.89 -16.90
C ALA A 165 -23.88 -13.81 -16.20
N HIS A 166 -22.89 -14.51 -16.76
CA HIS A 166 -21.58 -14.67 -16.17
C HIS A 166 -20.74 -13.42 -16.45
N TYR A 167 -20.40 -12.70 -15.39
CA TYR A 167 -19.39 -11.64 -15.42
C TYR A 167 -17.99 -12.29 -15.45
N GLY A 168 -17.36 -12.29 -16.63
CA GLY A 168 -16.13 -13.03 -16.89
C GLY A 168 -14.89 -12.55 -16.14
N TYR A 169 -14.98 -11.46 -15.37
CA TYR A 169 -13.89 -10.92 -14.56
C TYR A 169 -14.12 -11.10 -13.05
N ALA A 170 -15.19 -11.79 -12.64
CA ALA A 170 -15.53 -11.97 -11.23
C ALA A 170 -14.39 -12.56 -10.38
N GLY A 171 -13.70 -13.58 -10.91
CA GLY A 171 -12.55 -14.20 -10.23
C GLY A 171 -11.42 -13.21 -9.98
N LEU A 172 -11.10 -12.36 -10.96
CA LEU A 172 -10.05 -11.36 -10.79
C LEU A 172 -10.38 -10.34 -9.70
N TRP A 173 -11.64 -9.90 -9.62
CA TRP A 173 -12.07 -8.96 -8.57
C TRP A 173 -12.12 -9.61 -7.19
N HIS A 174 -12.33 -10.93 -7.08
CA HIS A 174 -12.19 -11.62 -5.80
C HIS A 174 -10.74 -11.68 -5.32
N VAL A 175 -9.79 -11.96 -6.23
CA VAL A 175 -8.36 -11.91 -5.91
C VAL A 175 -7.95 -10.49 -5.53
N TYR A 176 -8.41 -9.47 -6.27
CA TYR A 176 -8.17 -8.06 -5.92
C TYR A 176 -8.71 -7.71 -4.53
N GLY A 177 -9.94 -8.11 -4.20
CA GLY A 177 -10.54 -7.87 -2.89
C GLY A 177 -9.76 -8.50 -1.75
N PHE A 178 -9.35 -9.76 -1.92
CA PHE A 178 -8.52 -10.47 -0.96
C PHE A 178 -7.15 -9.78 -0.76
N LEU A 179 -6.45 -9.48 -1.85
CA LEU A 179 -5.15 -8.80 -1.79
C LEU A 179 -5.24 -7.40 -1.18
N SER A 180 -6.33 -6.67 -1.46
CA SER A 180 -6.57 -5.34 -0.87
C SER A 180 -6.69 -5.45 0.65
N VAL A 181 -7.54 -6.35 1.13
CA VAL A 181 -7.73 -6.57 2.57
C VAL A 181 -6.42 -7.01 3.24
N ASN A 182 -5.67 -7.91 2.62
CA ASN A 182 -4.37 -8.36 3.13
C ASN A 182 -3.34 -7.22 3.19
N ALA A 183 -3.23 -6.39 2.15
CA ALA A 183 -2.29 -5.27 2.13
C ALA A 183 -2.60 -4.22 3.20
N PHE A 184 -3.84 -3.76 3.30
CA PHE A 184 -4.22 -2.78 4.32
C PHE A 184 -4.12 -3.33 5.74
N PHE A 185 -4.34 -4.63 5.94
CA PHE A 185 -4.12 -5.28 7.23
C PHE A 185 -2.65 -5.24 7.65
N TRP A 186 -1.73 -5.70 6.79
CA TRP A 186 -0.30 -5.70 7.13
C TRP A 186 0.28 -4.29 7.26
N CYS A 187 -0.21 -3.35 6.45
CA CYS A 187 0.15 -1.94 6.57
C CYS A 187 -0.28 -1.38 7.94
N ALA A 188 -1.52 -1.64 8.38
CA ALA A 188 -1.98 -1.21 9.69
C ALA A 188 -1.17 -1.84 10.83
N VAL A 189 -0.79 -3.11 10.72
CA VAL A 189 0.06 -3.80 11.71
C VAL A 189 1.46 -3.17 11.77
N HIS A 190 2.08 -2.90 10.63
CA HIS A 190 3.40 -2.27 10.54
C HIS A 190 3.42 -0.86 11.14
N HIS A 191 2.46 0.00 10.76
CA HIS A 191 2.34 1.37 11.31
C HIS A 191 1.89 1.40 12.78
N SER A 192 1.32 0.31 13.28
CA SER A 192 1.04 0.18 14.72
C SER A 192 2.33 -0.05 15.50
N ARG A 193 3.17 -0.99 15.02
CA ARG A 193 4.44 -1.32 15.65
C ARG A 193 5.44 -1.79 14.62
N ASP A 194 6.46 -0.97 14.41
CA ASP A 194 7.52 -1.26 13.45
C ASP A 194 8.40 -2.43 13.90
N MET A 195 8.44 -3.47 13.07
CA MET A 195 9.25 -4.67 13.23
C MET A 195 9.68 -5.15 11.86
N GLU A 196 10.90 -5.68 11.77
CA GLU A 196 11.47 -6.21 10.51
C GLU A 196 10.53 -7.20 9.80
N LEU A 197 9.89 -8.11 10.56
CA LEU A 197 8.93 -9.06 9.97
C LEU A 197 7.68 -8.36 9.42
N THR A 198 7.11 -7.43 10.18
CA THR A 198 5.90 -6.70 9.77
C THR A 198 6.17 -5.77 8.60
N GLU A 199 7.36 -5.18 8.54
CA GLU A 199 7.83 -4.34 7.44
C GLU A 199 7.91 -5.15 6.14
N LYS A 200 8.57 -6.31 6.19
CA LYS A 200 8.66 -7.24 5.05
C LYS A 200 7.29 -7.70 4.56
N LEU A 201 6.37 -8.01 5.49
CA LEU A 201 5.02 -8.47 5.15
C LEU A 201 4.16 -7.35 4.57
N ASP A 202 4.25 -6.14 5.10
CA ASP A 202 3.57 -4.95 4.56
C ASP A 202 4.05 -4.65 3.13
N HIS A 203 5.36 -4.56 2.94
CA HIS A 203 5.95 -4.24 1.65
C HIS A 203 5.62 -5.31 0.60
N SER A 204 5.73 -6.58 0.97
CA SER A 204 5.38 -7.71 0.10
C SER A 204 3.88 -7.75 -0.24
N SER A 205 3.01 -7.48 0.74
CA SER A 205 1.56 -7.44 0.53
C SER A 205 1.15 -6.29 -0.37
N THR A 206 1.78 -5.13 -0.21
CA THR A 206 1.60 -3.97 -1.07
C THR A 206 2.00 -4.29 -2.51
N VAL A 207 3.20 -4.82 -2.73
CA VAL A 207 3.67 -5.25 -4.07
C VAL A 207 2.71 -6.25 -4.71
N ALA A 208 2.22 -7.23 -3.95
CA ALA A 208 1.25 -8.21 -4.45
C ALA A 208 -0.04 -7.52 -4.92
N LEU A 209 -0.58 -6.58 -4.14
CA LEU A 209 -1.76 -5.80 -4.50
C LEU A 209 -1.52 -4.96 -5.75
N VAL A 210 -0.46 -4.14 -5.80
CA VAL A 210 -0.23 -3.23 -6.93
C VAL A 210 0.06 -4.01 -8.21
N GLY A 211 0.89 -5.05 -8.12
CA GLY A 211 1.23 -5.91 -9.24
C GLY A 211 0.00 -6.63 -9.81
N PHE A 212 -0.83 -7.21 -8.95
CA PHE A 212 -2.08 -7.83 -9.39
C PHE A 212 -3.06 -6.81 -9.96
N SER A 213 -3.11 -5.61 -9.39
CA SER A 213 -3.98 -4.53 -9.84
C SER A 213 -3.60 -4.02 -11.24
N LEU A 214 -2.31 -4.04 -11.61
CA LEU A 214 -1.85 -3.82 -12.98
C LEU A 214 -2.32 -4.93 -13.94
N ILE A 215 -2.18 -6.20 -13.54
CA ILE A 215 -2.68 -7.34 -14.33
C ILE A 215 -4.18 -7.19 -14.59
N LEU A 216 -4.96 -6.92 -13.53
CA LEU A 216 -6.39 -6.67 -13.60
C LEU A 216 -6.71 -5.52 -14.56
N ALA A 217 -5.98 -4.39 -14.48
CA ALA A 217 -6.16 -3.25 -15.35
C ALA A 217 -5.98 -3.62 -16.82
N ILE A 218 -4.89 -4.32 -17.17
CA ILE A 218 -4.61 -4.75 -18.55
C ILE A 218 -5.71 -5.70 -19.05
N LEU A 219 -6.02 -6.75 -18.29
CA LEU A 219 -7.00 -7.77 -18.71
C LEU A 219 -8.41 -7.19 -18.88
N ARG A 220 -8.81 -6.30 -17.97
CA ARG A 220 -10.14 -5.69 -18.00
C ARG A 220 -10.23 -4.66 -19.11
N THR A 221 -9.27 -3.74 -19.23
CA THR A 221 -9.36 -2.62 -20.20
C THR A 221 -9.27 -3.08 -21.65
N LEU A 222 -8.44 -4.09 -21.93
CA LEU A 222 -8.34 -4.74 -23.24
C LEU A 222 -9.47 -5.75 -23.53
N ASN A 223 -10.39 -5.93 -22.58
CA ASN A 223 -11.53 -6.84 -22.68
C ASN A 223 -11.11 -8.28 -23.08
N ILE A 224 -10.03 -8.80 -22.48
CA ILE A 224 -9.51 -10.13 -22.77
C ILE A 224 -10.40 -11.17 -22.09
N SER A 225 -11.13 -11.94 -22.90
CA SER A 225 -12.04 -12.99 -22.43
C SER A 225 -11.53 -14.41 -22.60
N ASN A 226 -10.47 -14.62 -23.40
CA ASN A 226 -9.86 -15.94 -23.60
C ASN A 226 -8.93 -16.27 -22.43
N GLU A 227 -9.15 -17.40 -21.77
CA GLU A 227 -8.36 -17.84 -20.62
C GLU A 227 -6.88 -18.05 -20.97
N ALA A 228 -6.57 -18.60 -22.16
CA ALA A 228 -5.18 -18.78 -22.59
C ALA A 228 -4.43 -17.45 -22.68
N ASN A 229 -5.07 -16.42 -23.26
CA ASN A 229 -4.48 -15.09 -23.37
C ASN A 229 -4.33 -14.41 -21.99
N ARG A 230 -5.27 -14.66 -21.06
CA ARG A 230 -5.17 -14.15 -19.69
C ARG A 230 -3.95 -14.70 -18.99
N VAL A 231 -3.71 -16.01 -19.10
CA VAL A 231 -2.53 -16.64 -18.51
C VAL A 231 -1.25 -16.12 -19.17
N MET A 232 -1.21 -16.07 -20.50
CA MET A 232 -0.04 -15.59 -21.25
C MET A 232 0.39 -14.16 -20.87
N ILE A 233 -0.57 -13.26 -20.66
CA ILE A 233 -0.29 -11.86 -20.28
C ILE A 233 0.02 -11.72 -18.79
N SER A 234 -0.65 -12.50 -17.94
CA SER A 234 -0.47 -12.40 -16.49
C SER A 234 0.82 -13.07 -16.01
N ALA A 235 1.23 -14.18 -16.63
CA ALA A 235 2.38 -14.98 -16.21
C ALA A 235 3.69 -14.17 -16.04
N PRO A 236 4.14 -13.33 -17.01
CA PRO A 236 5.37 -12.57 -16.82
C PRO A 236 5.27 -11.55 -15.67
N LEU A 237 4.12 -10.88 -15.52
CA LEU A 237 3.91 -9.92 -14.43
C LEU A 237 3.84 -10.61 -13.07
N THR A 238 3.14 -11.75 -12.98
CA THR A 238 3.10 -12.57 -11.77
C THR A 238 4.48 -13.09 -11.40
N SER A 239 5.27 -13.53 -12.38
CA SER A 239 6.66 -13.97 -12.17
C SER A 239 7.50 -12.84 -11.58
N PHE A 240 7.48 -11.66 -12.20
CA PHE A 240 8.17 -10.47 -11.71
C PHE A 240 7.76 -10.10 -10.27
N VAL A 241 6.46 -10.02 -10.01
CA VAL A 241 5.90 -9.71 -8.67
C VAL A 241 6.35 -10.74 -7.64
N THR A 242 6.31 -12.03 -7.98
CA THR A 242 6.71 -13.11 -7.07
C THR A 242 8.21 -13.04 -6.77
N THR A 243 9.04 -12.82 -7.78
CA THR A 243 10.49 -12.65 -7.59
C THR A 243 10.79 -11.44 -6.71
N HIS A 244 10.10 -10.32 -6.89
CA HIS A 244 10.29 -9.13 -6.06
C HIS A 244 9.79 -9.32 -4.63
N ILE A 245 8.71 -10.07 -4.42
CA ILE A 245 8.27 -10.47 -3.07
C ILE A 245 9.32 -11.36 -2.40
N LEU A 246 9.88 -12.33 -3.13
CA LEU A 246 10.98 -13.16 -2.60
C LEU A 246 12.18 -12.30 -2.24
N TYR A 247 12.55 -11.33 -3.08
CA TYR A 247 13.59 -10.36 -2.78
C TYR A 247 13.29 -9.59 -1.48
N ASN A 248 12.08 -9.06 -1.30
CA ASN A 248 11.68 -8.38 -0.07
C ASN A 248 11.75 -9.27 1.18
N CYS A 249 11.43 -10.56 1.07
CA CYS A 249 11.55 -11.49 2.20
C CYS A 249 12.99 -11.65 2.70
N PHE A 250 13.97 -11.65 1.78
CA PHE A 250 15.38 -11.89 2.11
C PHE A 250 16.20 -10.62 2.30
N MET A 251 16.08 -9.66 1.37
CA MET A 251 16.93 -8.48 1.23
C MET A 251 16.07 -7.25 0.93
N LEU A 252 15.15 -6.90 1.84
CA LEU A 252 14.30 -5.72 1.69
C LEU A 252 15.16 -4.44 1.59
N ASP A 253 15.18 -3.84 0.41
CA ASP A 253 15.63 -2.46 0.19
C ASP A 253 14.41 -1.56 0.06
N PHE A 254 14.24 -0.68 1.04
CA PHE A 254 13.09 0.23 1.11
C PHE A 254 12.97 1.15 -0.13
N GLY A 255 14.09 1.72 -0.57
CA GLY A 255 14.12 2.66 -1.69
C GLY A 255 13.80 1.99 -3.01
N TRP A 256 14.38 0.81 -3.23
CA TRP A 256 14.09 0.00 -4.41
C TRP A 256 12.63 -0.47 -4.42
N ASN A 257 12.12 -0.97 -3.30
CA ASN A 257 10.72 -1.41 -3.19
C ASN A 257 9.73 -0.27 -3.47
N LYS A 258 9.97 0.91 -2.88
CA LYS A 258 9.16 2.11 -3.12
C LYS A 258 9.14 2.47 -4.60
N THR A 259 10.29 2.43 -5.26
CA THR A 259 10.43 2.71 -6.71
C THR A 259 9.62 1.73 -7.55
N ILE A 260 9.75 0.42 -7.31
CA ILE A 260 9.00 -0.61 -8.04
C ILE A 260 7.49 -0.42 -7.86
N CYS A 261 7.03 -0.19 -6.63
CA CYS A 261 5.61 0.08 -6.35
C CYS A 261 5.11 1.31 -7.11
N GLN A 262 5.85 2.42 -7.08
CA GLN A 262 5.49 3.66 -7.79
C GLN A 262 5.38 3.42 -9.31
N VAL A 263 6.33 2.71 -9.91
CA VAL A 263 6.30 2.36 -11.34
C VAL A 263 5.04 1.54 -11.67
N LEU A 264 4.72 0.51 -10.87
CA LEU A 264 3.53 -0.32 -11.07
C LEU A 264 2.23 0.49 -10.95
N ILE A 265 2.14 1.40 -9.96
CA ILE A 265 1.00 2.30 -9.78
C ILE A 265 0.85 3.20 -11.03
N VAL A 266 1.92 3.84 -11.48
CA VAL A 266 1.90 4.76 -12.64
C VAL A 266 1.47 4.02 -13.91
N MET A 267 1.99 2.82 -14.15
CA MET A 267 1.57 1.99 -15.29
C MET A 267 0.07 1.67 -15.22
N GLN A 268 -0.43 1.27 -14.05
CA GLN A 268 -1.84 0.97 -13.86
C GLN A 268 -2.72 2.21 -14.09
N LEU A 269 -2.36 3.36 -13.51
CA LEU A 269 -3.13 4.60 -13.66
C LEU A 269 -3.18 5.03 -15.12
N THR A 270 -2.09 4.87 -15.86
CA THR A 270 -2.03 5.16 -17.29
C THR A 270 -3.00 4.28 -18.08
N VAL A 271 -3.00 2.97 -17.83
CA VAL A 271 -3.92 2.01 -18.48
C VAL A 271 -5.39 2.38 -18.22
N TRP A 272 -5.75 2.69 -16.98
CA TRP A 272 -7.12 3.10 -16.63
C TRP A 272 -7.51 4.48 -17.19
N THR A 273 -6.56 5.41 -17.28
CA THR A 273 -6.78 6.73 -17.88
C THR A 273 -7.13 6.60 -19.35
N ILE A 274 -6.30 5.86 -20.11
CA ILE A 274 -6.54 5.58 -21.53
C ILE A 274 -7.93 4.95 -21.70
N TRP A 275 -8.26 3.96 -20.87
CA TRP A 275 -9.58 3.33 -20.91
C TRP A 275 -10.71 4.32 -20.62
N GLY A 276 -10.60 5.14 -19.58
CA GLY A 276 -11.63 6.09 -19.15
C GLY A 276 -11.91 7.20 -20.15
N VAL A 277 -10.88 7.67 -20.87
CA VAL A 277 -11.00 8.73 -21.89
C VAL A 277 -11.63 8.19 -23.17
N ILE A 278 -11.17 7.01 -23.63
CA ILE A 278 -11.57 6.42 -24.91
C ILE A 278 -12.94 5.75 -24.80
N ASN A 279 -13.21 5.00 -23.74
CA ASN A 279 -14.43 4.21 -23.63
C ASN A 279 -15.64 5.08 -23.29
N GLN A 280 -16.79 4.69 -23.82
CA GLN A 280 -18.09 5.32 -23.56
C GLN A 280 -18.87 4.57 -22.45
N HIS A 281 -18.16 3.98 -21.49
CA HIS A 281 -18.81 3.29 -20.37
C HIS A 281 -19.58 4.30 -19.51
N PRO A 282 -20.84 4.05 -19.12
CA PRO A 282 -21.64 5.00 -18.34
C PRO A 282 -20.97 5.41 -17.03
N SER A 283 -20.29 4.47 -16.37
CA SER A 283 -19.59 4.71 -15.10
C SER A 283 -18.11 5.12 -15.26
N ARG A 284 -17.67 5.56 -16.45
CA ARG A 284 -16.26 5.96 -16.67
C ARG A 284 -15.82 7.13 -15.80
N TRP A 285 -16.74 8.02 -15.44
CA TRP A 285 -16.46 9.18 -14.59
C TRP A 285 -15.95 8.75 -13.20
N LYS A 286 -16.45 7.62 -12.68
CA LYS A 286 -15.99 7.05 -11.39
C LYS A 286 -14.52 6.68 -11.48
N VAL A 287 -14.10 6.06 -12.58
CA VAL A 287 -12.70 5.69 -12.83
C VAL A 287 -11.81 6.93 -12.93
N LEU A 288 -12.25 7.95 -13.68
CA LEU A 288 -11.49 9.21 -13.81
C LEU A 288 -11.32 9.93 -12.47
N LEU A 289 -12.35 9.95 -11.61
CA LEU A 289 -12.25 10.51 -10.26
C LEU A 289 -11.32 9.69 -9.35
N VAL A 290 -11.35 8.35 -9.43
CA VAL A 290 -10.41 7.49 -8.70
C VAL A 290 -8.98 7.79 -9.14
N ILE A 291 -8.72 7.92 -10.44
CA ILE A 291 -7.39 8.27 -10.97
C ILE A 291 -6.93 9.64 -10.45
N PHE A 292 -7.80 10.66 -10.51
CA PHE A 292 -7.50 11.98 -9.97
C PHE A 292 -7.12 11.89 -8.48
N GLY A 293 -7.90 11.15 -7.71
CA GLY A 293 -7.63 10.87 -6.31
C GLY A 293 -6.29 10.18 -6.06
N SER A 294 -5.95 9.16 -6.87
CA SER A 294 -4.66 8.48 -6.78
C SER A 294 -3.49 9.41 -7.12
N ILE A 295 -3.64 10.33 -8.06
CA ILE A 295 -2.60 11.33 -8.37
C ILE A 295 -2.41 12.28 -7.18
N VAL A 296 -3.50 12.76 -6.58
CA VAL A 296 -3.44 13.60 -5.37
C VAL A 296 -2.74 12.86 -4.23
N SER A 297 -3.06 11.57 -4.01
CA SER A 297 -2.42 10.72 -3.01
C SER A 297 -0.90 10.56 -3.26
N LEU A 298 -0.49 10.36 -4.52
CA LEU A 298 0.93 10.29 -4.88
C LEU A 298 1.65 11.62 -4.67
N LEU A 299 1.03 12.74 -5.01
CA LEU A 299 1.57 14.08 -4.79
C LEU A 299 1.75 14.37 -3.30
N LEU A 300 0.74 14.05 -2.48
CA LEU A 300 0.83 14.17 -1.02
C LEU A 300 2.01 13.37 -0.48
N GLN A 301 2.17 12.12 -0.93
CA GLN A 301 3.29 11.28 -0.50
C GLN A 301 4.66 11.82 -0.96
N ALA A 302 4.73 12.52 -2.09
CA ALA A 302 5.95 13.14 -2.58
C ALA A 302 6.36 14.39 -1.78
N PHE A 303 5.41 15.13 -1.19
CA PHE A 303 5.71 16.30 -0.36
C PHE A 303 6.40 15.95 0.96
N ASP A 304 6.12 14.76 1.53
CA ASP A 304 6.89 14.15 2.63
C ASP A 304 7.15 15.10 3.82
N PHE A 305 6.16 15.94 4.17
CA PHE A 305 6.25 16.94 5.22
C PHE A 305 6.11 16.32 6.63
N PRO A 306 6.67 16.95 7.68
CA PRO A 306 6.65 16.41 9.05
C PRO A 306 5.26 16.39 9.70
N PRO A 307 5.03 15.52 10.69
CA PRO A 307 3.73 15.36 11.32
C PRO A 307 3.30 16.62 12.07
N TYR A 308 2.17 17.18 11.68
CA TYR A 308 1.50 18.24 12.43
C TYR A 308 1.09 17.71 13.81
N GLN A 309 1.52 18.42 14.86
CA GLN A 309 1.36 18.06 16.27
C GLN A 309 1.92 16.67 16.66
N GLY A 310 2.76 16.08 15.81
CA GLY A 310 3.29 14.72 16.00
C GLY A 310 2.29 13.61 15.66
N LEU A 311 1.20 13.91 14.93
CA LEU A 311 0.15 12.93 14.61
C LEU A 311 -0.16 12.80 13.11
N ILE A 312 -0.29 13.91 12.39
CA ILE A 312 -0.77 13.90 10.99
C ILE A 312 0.35 14.36 10.07
N ASP A 313 0.89 13.45 9.27
CA ASP A 313 1.91 13.73 8.27
C ASP A 313 1.34 13.65 6.84
N ALA A 314 2.25 13.79 5.87
CA ALA A 314 1.96 13.61 4.45
C ALA A 314 1.36 12.24 4.12
N HIS A 315 1.86 11.18 4.75
CA HIS A 315 1.36 9.80 4.55
C HIS A 315 -0.06 9.65 5.07
N ALA A 316 -0.36 10.14 6.27
CA ALA A 316 -1.71 10.14 6.82
C ALA A 316 -2.70 10.89 5.91
N LEU A 317 -2.34 12.08 5.40
CA LEU A 317 -3.21 12.79 4.43
C LEU A 317 -3.39 12.01 3.12
N SER A 318 -2.32 11.36 2.64
CA SER A 318 -2.40 10.51 1.46
C SER A 318 -3.38 9.35 1.69
N LEU A 319 -3.31 8.66 2.83
CA LEU A 319 -4.25 7.62 3.24
C LEU A 319 -5.69 8.12 3.40
N ALA A 320 -5.88 9.31 3.95
CA ALA A 320 -7.20 9.93 4.08
C ALA A 320 -7.82 10.20 2.71
N SER A 321 -7.01 10.67 1.76
CA SER A 321 -7.48 10.97 0.41
C SER A 321 -7.99 9.72 -0.31
N THR A 322 -7.42 8.54 -0.08
CA THR A 322 -7.78 7.30 -0.79
C THR A 322 -9.09 6.67 -0.33
N VAL A 323 -9.55 6.93 0.89
CA VAL A 323 -10.78 6.35 1.47
C VAL A 323 -12.02 6.55 0.59
N PRO A 324 -12.43 7.79 0.22
CA PRO A 324 -13.60 7.99 -0.64
C PRO A 324 -13.43 7.35 -2.03
N PHE A 325 -12.19 7.29 -2.54
CA PHE A 325 -11.91 6.69 -3.83
C PHE A 325 -11.96 5.16 -3.79
N ALA A 326 -11.61 4.52 -2.67
CA ALA A 326 -11.79 3.08 -2.48
C ALA A 326 -13.27 2.69 -2.57
N TYR A 327 -14.17 3.47 -1.95
CA TYR A 327 -15.61 3.27 -2.08
C TYR A 327 -16.08 3.44 -3.53
N LEU A 328 -15.65 4.54 -4.18
CA LEU A 328 -16.01 4.85 -5.56
C LEU A 328 -15.52 3.77 -6.55
N TRP A 329 -14.35 3.20 -6.27
CA TRP A 329 -13.76 2.11 -7.04
C TRP A 329 -14.64 0.87 -7.02
N TRP A 330 -15.04 0.39 -5.84
CA TRP A 330 -15.95 -0.76 -5.73
C TRP A 330 -17.34 -0.46 -6.30
N SER A 331 -17.80 0.80 -6.24
CA SER A 331 -19.02 1.22 -6.93
C SER A 331 -18.89 1.08 -8.45
N PHE A 332 -17.75 1.46 -9.04
CA PHE A 332 -17.47 1.22 -10.45
C PHE A 332 -17.46 -0.28 -10.79
N VAL A 333 -16.80 -1.12 -9.98
CA VAL A 333 -16.75 -2.59 -10.21
C VAL A 333 -18.15 -3.19 -10.31
N ARG A 334 -19.06 -2.75 -9.44
CA ARG A 334 -20.45 -3.20 -9.44
C ARG A 334 -21.19 -2.78 -10.70
N ASP A 335 -21.11 -1.50 -11.07
CA ASP A 335 -21.74 -0.99 -12.29
C ASP A 335 -21.18 -1.68 -13.54
N ASP A 336 -19.88 -1.95 -13.55
CA ASP A 336 -19.19 -2.63 -14.64
C ASP A 336 -19.73 -4.04 -14.87
N ALA A 337 -19.94 -4.78 -13.77
CA ALA A 337 -20.51 -6.11 -13.81
C ALA A 337 -21.95 -6.10 -14.34
N GLU A 338 -22.79 -5.17 -13.87
CA GLU A 338 -24.17 -5.01 -14.36
C GLU A 338 -24.19 -4.61 -15.85
N PHE A 339 -23.34 -3.67 -16.26
CA PHE A 339 -23.25 -3.21 -17.64
C PHE A 339 -22.85 -4.33 -18.59
N LEU A 340 -21.77 -5.06 -18.29
CA LEU A 340 -21.30 -6.16 -19.15
C LEU A 340 -22.28 -7.33 -19.19
N ALA A 341 -22.92 -7.66 -18.07
CA ALA A 341 -23.97 -8.67 -18.01
C ALA A 341 -25.17 -8.30 -18.90
N SER A 342 -25.64 -7.04 -18.81
CA SER A 342 -26.76 -6.56 -19.62
C SER A 342 -26.44 -6.55 -21.12
N LYS A 343 -25.23 -6.14 -21.50
CA LYS A 343 -24.75 -6.14 -22.89
C LYS A 343 -24.70 -7.55 -23.47
N ARG A 344 -24.25 -8.53 -22.68
CA ARG A 344 -24.23 -9.95 -23.08
C ARG A 344 -25.65 -10.51 -23.26
N ALA A 345 -26.57 -10.20 -22.34
CA ALA A 345 -27.97 -10.62 -22.43
C ALA A 345 -28.70 -10.04 -23.66
N LYS A 346 -28.42 -8.77 -24.02
CA LYS A 346 -28.95 -8.16 -25.25
C LYS A 346 -28.41 -8.87 -26.50
N ARG A 347 -27.10 -9.16 -26.54
CA ARG A 347 -26.46 -9.89 -27.66
C ARG A 347 -26.99 -11.31 -27.83
N SER A 348 -27.26 -12.04 -26.74
CA SER A 348 -27.82 -13.40 -26.85
C SER A 348 -29.23 -13.40 -27.40
N LYS A 349 -30.06 -12.41 -27.02
CA LYS A 349 -31.42 -12.25 -27.56
C LYS A 349 -31.46 -11.90 -29.05
N MET A 350 -30.49 -11.11 -29.53
CA MET A 350 -30.36 -10.80 -30.96
C MET A 350 -29.89 -11.98 -31.80
N LYS A 351 -29.16 -12.95 -31.22
CA LYS A 351 -28.73 -14.16 -31.94
C LYS A 351 -29.78 -15.27 -31.96
N SER A 352 -30.79 -15.18 -31.09
CA SER A 352 -31.90 -16.15 -31.02
C SER A 352 -33.14 -15.70 -31.80
N LYS A 353 -33.13 -14.48 -32.33
CA LYS A 353 -34.04 -13.98 -33.36
C LYS A 353 -33.32 -14.05 -34.68
#